data_AF-A0A2U3K899-F1
#
_entry.id   AF-A0A2U3K899-F1
#
_cell.length_a   1.000
_cell.length_b   1.000
_cell.length_c   1.000
_cell.angle_alpha   90.00
_cell.angle_beta   90.00
_cell.angle_gamma   90.00
#
_symmetry.space_group_name_H-M   'P 1'
#
loop_
_entity.id
_entity.type
_entity.pdbx_description
1 polymer ?
#
loop_
_entity_poly.entity_id
_entity_poly.type
_entity_poly.pdbx_seq_one_letter_code
_entity_poly.pdbx_strand_id
1 'polypeptide(L)'
;MKGCQPKRLHLRVRASALLATQLGADVFAISTDTDYVYLDYKRPTQRPLKLLTASEMEAHCKVEHFPPGNMGPKVESVLRFLRRGGKEAVITTYDHLCDAVDGTAGTRIVSDPAGAGTPGNSSELSSGLPTRGR
;
A
#
# COMPACT_ATOMS: atom_id res chain seq x y z
N MET A 1 8.46 -23.96 19.35
CA MET A 1 7.52 -22.99 19.97
C MET A 1 7.77 -21.62 19.34
N LYS A 2 7.06 -21.25 18.26
CA LYS A 2 7.21 -19.93 17.62
C LYS A 2 6.34 -18.92 18.38
N GLY A 3 6.98 -18.07 19.18
CA GLY A 3 6.34 -16.96 19.88
C GLY A 3 5.77 -15.97 18.87
N CYS A 4 4.48 -16.16 18.53
CA CYS A 4 3.67 -15.20 17.82
C CYS A 4 3.43 -14.02 18.77
N GLN A 5 4.31 -13.04 18.75
CA GLN A 5 4.15 -11.79 19.50
C GLN A 5 2.77 -11.18 19.16
N PRO A 6 2.06 -10.61 20.15
CA PRO A 6 0.69 -10.14 19.95
C PRO A 6 0.68 -9.07 18.85
N LYS A 7 -0.09 -9.33 17.80
CA LYS A 7 -0.31 -8.42 16.67
C LYS A 7 -0.94 -7.12 17.22
N ARG A 8 -0.13 -6.15 17.65
CA ARG A 8 -0.60 -4.77 17.88
C ARG A 8 -1.30 -4.36 16.58
N LEU A 9 -2.60 -4.18 16.70
CA LEU A 9 -3.49 -4.01 15.57
C LEU A 9 -3.19 -2.65 14.92
N HIS A 10 -2.42 -2.65 13.83
CA HIS A 10 -2.20 -1.49 12.96
C HIS A 10 -3.45 -1.14 12.14
N LEU A 11 -4.62 -1.15 12.80
CA LEU A 11 -5.93 -0.97 12.19
C LEU A 11 -6.03 0.37 11.47
N ARG A 12 -5.38 1.42 12.00
CA ARG A 12 -5.44 2.78 11.46
C ARG A 12 -5.03 2.84 9.98
N VAL A 13 -3.85 2.32 9.64
CA VAL A 13 -3.34 2.37 8.25
C VAL A 13 -4.16 1.48 7.31
N ARG A 14 -4.57 0.31 7.78
CA ARG A 14 -5.38 -0.64 6.99
C ARG A 14 -6.79 -0.11 6.72
N ALA A 15 -7.42 0.50 7.71
CA ALA A 15 -8.73 1.12 7.57
C ALA A 15 -8.66 2.34 6.64
N SER A 16 -7.64 3.20 6.80
CA SER A 16 -7.42 4.36 5.92
C SER A 16 -7.17 3.93 4.47
N ALA A 17 -6.38 2.89 4.23
CA ALA A 17 -6.15 2.37 2.88
C ALA A 17 -7.45 1.85 2.24
N LEU A 18 -8.27 1.13 3.00
CA LEU A 18 -9.57 0.63 2.52
C LEU A 18 -10.54 1.79 2.21
N LEU A 19 -10.61 2.79 3.08
CA LEU A 19 -11.42 3.99 2.86
C LEU A 19 -10.95 4.76 1.63
N ALA A 20 -9.64 4.97 1.49
CA ALA A 20 -9.06 5.66 0.33
C ALA A 20 -9.42 4.94 -0.98
N THR A 21 -9.36 3.60 -1.00
CA THR A 21 -9.83 2.85 -2.16
C THR A 21 -11.33 3.04 -2.41
N GLN A 22 -12.17 2.95 -1.38
CA GLN A 22 -13.62 3.09 -1.54
C GLN A 22 -14.04 4.49 -2.02
N LEU A 23 -13.29 5.51 -1.63
CA LEU A 23 -13.49 6.89 -2.06
C LEU A 23 -12.92 7.17 -3.46
N GLY A 24 -12.21 6.21 -4.07
CA GLY A 24 -11.55 6.41 -5.36
C GLY A 24 -10.42 7.43 -5.29
N ALA A 25 -9.72 7.53 -4.17
CA ALA A 25 -8.59 8.44 -4.03
C ALA A 25 -7.47 8.06 -5.02
N ASP A 26 -6.92 9.05 -5.72
CA ASP A 26 -5.78 8.84 -6.62
C ASP A 26 -4.47 8.62 -5.86
N VAL A 27 -4.30 9.33 -4.74
CA VAL A 27 -3.08 9.37 -3.93
C VAL A 27 -3.38 8.96 -2.49
N PHE A 28 -2.57 8.06 -1.93
CA PHE A 28 -2.66 7.65 -0.53
C PHE A 28 -1.39 8.01 0.24
N ALA A 29 -1.46 9.02 1.11
CA ALA A 29 -0.34 9.47 1.92
C ALA A 29 -0.40 8.92 3.36
N ILE A 30 0.75 8.44 3.87
CA ILE A 30 0.91 7.93 5.23
C ILE A 30 1.97 8.77 5.95
N SER A 31 1.55 9.47 7.01
CA SER A 31 2.46 10.15 7.93
C SER A 31 3.05 9.14 8.94
N THR A 32 4.37 9.18 9.13
CA THR A 32 5.11 8.32 10.06
C THR A 32 6.29 9.06 10.69
N ASP A 33 6.96 8.49 11.69
CA ASP A 33 8.07 9.13 12.40
C ASP A 33 9.42 9.07 11.65
N THR A 34 9.40 8.79 10.34
CA THR A 34 10.60 8.58 9.50
C THR A 34 10.40 9.21 8.14
N ASP A 35 11.36 10.02 7.69
CA ASP A 35 11.24 10.79 6.45
C ASP A 35 11.15 9.92 5.20
N TYR A 36 11.84 8.78 5.20
CA TYR A 36 11.83 7.82 4.09
C TYR A 36 11.71 6.38 4.61
N VAL A 37 11.25 5.49 3.73
CA VAL A 37 11.42 4.05 3.88
C VAL A 37 12.86 3.70 3.55
N TYR A 38 13.56 3.08 4.49
CA TYR A 38 14.95 2.66 4.30
C TYR A 38 15.04 1.17 4.01
N LEU A 39 15.79 0.80 2.97
CA LEU A 39 16.33 -0.55 2.84
C LEU A 39 17.50 -0.73 3.80
N ASP A 40 17.72 -1.97 4.26
CA ASP A 40 18.85 -2.31 5.13
C ASP A 40 18.90 -1.43 6.41
N TYR A 41 17.74 -1.22 7.04
CA TYR A 41 17.62 -0.36 8.22
C TYR A 41 18.62 -0.78 9.32
N LYS A 42 19.43 0.18 9.81
CA LYS A 42 20.55 0.01 10.76
C LYS A 42 21.79 -0.72 10.23
N ARG A 43 21.98 -0.82 8.91
CA ARG A 43 23.22 -1.30 8.29
C ARG A 43 23.97 -0.15 7.62
N PRO A 44 25.30 -0.29 7.41
CA PRO A 44 26.07 0.69 6.64
C PRO A 44 25.61 0.80 5.18
N THR A 45 24.91 -0.21 4.66
CA THR A 45 24.29 -0.21 3.33
C THR A 45 22.90 0.41 3.30
N GLN A 46 22.47 1.09 4.38
CA GLN A 46 21.13 1.70 4.43
C GLN A 46 20.91 2.66 3.24
N ARG A 47 19.77 2.51 2.58
CA ARG A 47 19.43 3.34 1.41
C ARG A 47 18.00 3.85 1.54
N PRO A 48 17.78 5.18 1.48
CA PRO A 48 16.44 5.73 1.44
C PRO A 48 15.81 5.42 0.08
N LEU A 49 14.59 4.92 0.11
CA LEU A 49 13.76 4.73 -1.06
C LEU A 49 13.04 6.05 -1.36
N LYS A 50 13.30 6.64 -2.51
CA LYS A 50 12.67 7.90 -2.94
C LYS A 50 11.50 7.66 -3.87
N LEU A 51 11.74 6.92 -4.96
CA LEU A 51 10.72 6.55 -5.94
C LEU A 51 10.93 5.09 -6.31
N LEU A 52 9.85 4.31 -6.30
CA LEU A 52 9.85 2.92 -6.73
C LEU A 52 8.46 2.46 -7.16
N THR A 53 8.41 1.38 -7.92
CA THR A 53 7.14 0.76 -8.31
C THR A 53 6.62 -0.21 -7.24
N ALA A 54 5.33 -0.53 -7.32
CA ALA A 54 4.72 -1.56 -6.48
C ALA A 54 5.46 -2.91 -6.60
N SER A 55 5.92 -3.26 -7.80
CA SER A 55 6.68 -4.50 -8.08
C SER A 55 8.04 -4.51 -7.37
N GLU A 56 8.77 -3.39 -7.43
CA GLU A 56 10.04 -3.22 -6.74
C GLU A 56 9.86 -3.30 -5.22
N MET A 57 8.84 -2.60 -4.70
CA MET A 57 8.51 -2.64 -3.27
C MET A 57 8.14 -4.05 -2.80
N GLU A 58 7.38 -4.81 -3.61
CA GLU A 58 7.05 -6.20 -3.31
C GLU A 58 8.29 -7.10 -3.32
N ALA A 59 9.21 -6.91 -4.28
CA ALA A 59 10.48 -7.62 -4.31
C ALA A 59 11.30 -7.35 -3.04
N HIS A 60 11.39 -6.10 -2.59
CA HIS A 60 12.06 -5.76 -1.33
C HIS A 60 11.38 -6.38 -0.10
N CYS A 61 10.05 -6.44 -0.09
CA CYS A 61 9.29 -7.07 0.97
C CYS A 61 9.53 -8.59 1.07
N LYS A 62 9.77 -9.27 -0.06
CA LYS A 62 10.08 -10.71 -0.10
C LYS A 62 11.46 -11.06 0.46
N VAL A 63 12.41 -10.14 0.38
CA VAL A 63 13.80 -10.35 0.83
C VAL A 63 13.96 -10.02 2.34
N GLU A 64 12.87 -9.91 3.10
CA GLU A 64 12.86 -9.59 4.54
C GLU A 64 13.62 -8.29 4.93
N HIS A 65 13.70 -7.31 4.03
CA HIS A 65 14.34 -6.02 4.35
C HIS A 65 13.57 -5.19 5.39
N PHE A 66 12.30 -5.53 5.68
CA PHE A 66 11.44 -4.77 6.57
C PHE A 66 11.06 -5.57 7.82
N PRO A 67 11.32 -5.04 9.03
CA PRO A 67 10.89 -5.70 10.25
C PRO A 67 9.34 -5.76 10.30
N PRO A 68 8.76 -6.92 10.62
CA PRO A 68 7.31 -7.18 10.52
C PRO A 68 6.46 -6.37 11.52
N GLY A 69 7.07 -5.62 12.43
CA GLY A 69 6.40 -4.91 13.52
C GLY A 69 6.04 -3.44 13.25
N ASN A 70 6.62 -2.76 12.25
CA ASN A 70 6.38 -1.33 12.02
C ASN A 70 6.19 -1.00 10.54
N MET A 71 7.24 -1.17 9.74
CA MET A 71 7.21 -0.76 8.34
C MET A 71 6.50 -1.79 7.43
N GLY A 72 6.60 -3.08 7.75
CA GLY A 72 5.93 -4.15 6.99
C GLY A 72 4.42 -3.93 6.80
N PRO A 73 3.63 -3.71 7.86
CA PRO A 73 2.19 -3.46 7.74
C PRO A 73 1.83 -2.20 6.93
N LYS A 74 2.70 -1.17 6.94
CA LYS A 74 2.51 0.08 6.17
C LYS A 74 2.69 -0.20 4.68
N VAL A 75 3.80 -0.86 4.34
CA VAL A 75 4.11 -1.28 2.96
C VAL A 75 3.04 -2.22 2.43
N GLU A 76 2.59 -3.20 3.21
CA GLU A 76 1.50 -4.12 2.84
C GLU A 76 0.20 -3.37 2.51
N SER A 77 -0.14 -2.35 3.31
CA SER A 77 -1.34 -1.55 3.10
C SER A 77 -1.26 -0.71 1.83
N VAL A 78 -0.09 -0.12 1.56
CA VAL A 78 0.19 0.62 0.32
C VAL A 78 0.09 -0.28 -0.91
N LEU A 79 0.75 -1.43 -0.89
CA LEU A 79 0.68 -2.41 -1.98
C LEU A 79 -0.77 -2.83 -2.25
N ARG A 80 -1.57 -3.01 -1.20
CA ARG A 80 -2.99 -3.34 -1.32
C ARG A 80 -3.81 -2.21 -1.93
N PHE A 81 -3.52 -0.95 -1.56
CA PHE A 81 -4.16 0.22 -2.15
C PHE A 81 -3.85 0.34 -3.64
N LEU A 82 -2.58 0.24 -4.03
CA LEU A 82 -2.13 0.29 -5.42
C LEU A 82 -2.75 -0.84 -6.25
N ARG A 83 -2.79 -2.07 -5.72
CA ARG A 83 -3.45 -3.22 -6.37
C ARG A 83 -4.95 -3.05 -6.56
N ARG A 84 -5.60 -2.19 -5.78
CA ARG A 84 -7.04 -1.92 -5.89
C ARG A 84 -7.37 -0.76 -6.84
N GLY A 85 -6.38 -0.25 -7.58
CA GLY A 85 -6.56 0.84 -8.55
C GLY A 85 -6.12 2.20 -8.06
N GLY A 86 -5.44 2.28 -6.90
CA GLY A 86 -4.75 3.49 -6.50
C GLY A 86 -3.58 3.80 -7.44
N LYS A 87 -3.42 5.06 -7.84
CA LYS A 87 -2.35 5.47 -8.77
C LYS A 87 -1.01 5.59 -8.06
N GLU A 88 -1.06 6.12 -6.83
CA GLU A 88 0.14 6.46 -6.09
C GLU A 88 -0.06 6.39 -4.58
N ALA A 89 1.01 6.02 -3.88
CA ALA A 89 1.07 6.14 -2.44
C ALA A 89 2.38 6.79 -1.99
N VAL A 90 2.32 7.54 -0.90
CA VAL A 90 3.48 8.25 -0.36
C VAL A 90 3.62 7.99 1.13
N ILE A 91 4.84 7.72 1.59
CA ILE A 91 5.15 7.53 3.01
C ILE A 91 6.16 8.61 3.40
N THR A 92 5.83 9.44 4.39
CA THR A 92 6.64 10.61 4.77
C THR A 92 6.38 11.00 6.23
N THR A 93 7.09 11.99 6.76
CA THR A 93 6.81 12.63 8.06
C THR A 93 5.69 13.66 7.96
N TYR A 94 5.12 14.03 9.10
CA TYR A 94 4.05 15.04 9.15
C TYR A 94 4.51 16.39 8.59
N ASP A 95 5.72 16.83 8.95
CA ASP A 95 6.32 18.07 8.47
C ASP A 95 6.52 18.10 6.94
N HIS A 96 6.82 16.94 6.33
CA HIS A 96 7.09 16.82 4.90
C HIS A 96 5.90 16.26 4.11
N LEU A 97 4.68 16.29 4.66
CA LEU A 97 3.51 15.72 3.99
C LEU A 97 3.13 16.49 2.72
N CYS A 98 3.15 17.82 2.76
CA CYS A 98 2.87 18.67 1.59
C CYS A 98 3.93 18.45 0.50
N ASP A 99 5.21 18.56 0.87
CA ASP A 99 6.34 18.31 -0.02
C ASP A 99 6.29 16.93 -0.69
N ALA A 100 5.81 15.93 0.06
CA ALA A 100 5.70 14.57 -0.41
C ALA A 100 4.55 14.35 -1.39
N VAL A 101 3.44 15.06 -1.22
CA VAL A 101 2.36 15.10 -2.22
C VAL A 101 2.81 15.80 -3.50
N ASP A 102 3.65 16.85 -3.38
CA ASP A 102 4.29 17.51 -4.52
C ASP A 102 5.43 16.69 -5.15
N GLY A 103 5.78 15.55 -4.56
CA GLY A 103 6.80 14.62 -5.07
C GLY A 103 8.25 15.05 -4.80
N THR A 104 8.46 16.00 -3.88
CA THR A 104 9.78 16.51 -3.50
C THR A 104 10.33 15.87 -2.22
N ALA A 105 9.48 15.22 -1.41
CA ALA A 105 9.87 14.52 -0.19
C ALA A 105 9.21 13.14 -0.04
N GLY A 106 9.68 12.34 0.93
CA GLY A 106 9.11 11.04 1.22
C GLY A 106 9.44 9.92 0.23
N THR A 107 8.93 8.73 0.53
CA THR A 107 8.98 7.57 -0.34
C THR A 107 7.71 7.48 -1.17
N ARG A 108 7.86 7.68 -2.47
CA ARG A 108 6.79 7.59 -3.47
C ARG A 108 6.75 6.22 -4.10
N ILE A 109 5.57 5.61 -4.08
CA ILE A 109 5.33 4.26 -4.57
C ILE A 109 4.25 4.34 -5.63
N VAL A 110 4.62 4.07 -6.86
CA VAL A 110 3.73 4.17 -8.03
C VAL A 110 3.27 2.78 -8.46
N SER A 111 2.07 2.69 -9.04
CA SER A 111 1.64 1.47 -9.74
C SER A 111 2.58 1.16 -10.91
N ASP A 112 2.80 -0.12 -11.20
CA ASP A 112 3.66 -0.54 -12.31
C ASP A 112 3.08 -0.09 -13.68
N PRO A 113 3.90 0.48 -14.59
CA PRO A 113 3.39 1.05 -15.85
C PRO A 113 2.96 0.01 -16.90
N ALA A 114 2.97 -1.29 -16.61
CA ALA A 114 2.51 -2.33 -17.53
C ALA A 114 1.10 -2.89 -17.19
N GLY A 115 0.07 -2.09 -17.44
CA GLY A 115 -1.33 -2.52 -17.66
C GLY A 115 -2.12 -3.11 -16.48
N ALA A 116 -3.13 -2.37 -15.96
CA ALA A 116 -4.35 -2.97 -15.36
C ALA A 116 -5.41 -1.92 -15.00
N GLY A 117 -6.04 -1.34 -16.02
CA GLY A 117 -7.47 -1.13 -15.93
C GLY A 117 -8.15 -2.49 -15.96
N THR A 118 -8.46 -3.04 -14.79
CA THR A 118 -9.66 -3.86 -14.62
C THR A 118 -10.35 -3.34 -13.37
N PRO A 119 -11.20 -2.29 -13.47
CA PRO A 119 -12.29 -2.18 -12.51
C PRO A 119 -13.00 -3.54 -12.52
N GLY A 120 -13.14 -4.17 -11.36
CA GLY A 120 -13.76 -5.48 -11.23
C GLY A 120 -15.06 -5.51 -12.03
N ASN A 121 -15.04 -6.27 -13.11
CA ASN A 121 -16.23 -6.67 -13.86
C ASN A 121 -17.10 -7.49 -12.92
N SER A 122 -18.07 -6.82 -12.29
CA SER A 122 -19.23 -7.49 -11.72
C SER A 122 -20.22 -7.74 -12.86
N SER A 123 -19.79 -8.54 -13.85
CA SER A 123 -20.68 -9.03 -14.90
C SER A 123 -21.07 -10.46 -14.54
N GLU A 124 -22.37 -10.67 -14.41
CA GLU A 124 -23.07 -11.90 -14.78
C GLU A 124 -22.98 -13.09 -13.79
N LEU A 125 -23.93 -13.11 -12.85
CA LEU A 125 -24.81 -14.27 -12.74
C LEU A 125 -26.17 -13.90 -13.34
N SER A 126 -26.29 -14.05 -14.66
CA SER A 126 -27.57 -14.31 -15.31
C SER A 126 -27.68 -15.82 -15.51
N SER A 127 -28.55 -16.46 -14.72
CA SER A 127 -29.23 -17.68 -15.14
C SER A 127 -30.64 -17.64 -14.57
N GLY A 128 -31.62 -17.70 -15.47
CA GLY A 128 -33.02 -17.39 -15.20
C GLY A 128 -33.91 -18.61 -14.94
N LEU A 129 -35.11 -18.23 -14.47
CA LEU A 129 -36.43 -18.91 -14.52
C LEU A 129 -36.62 -20.21 -13.68
N PRO A 130 -37.88 -20.57 -13.28
CA PRO A 130 -39.16 -20.18 -13.88
C PRO A 130 -40.22 -19.58 -12.95
N THR A 131 -41.08 -18.76 -13.56
CA THR A 131 -42.45 -18.48 -13.12
C THR A 131 -43.28 -19.77 -13.03
N ARG A 132 -43.82 -20.06 -11.85
CA ARG A 132 -45.09 -20.78 -11.62
C ARG A 132 -45.87 -19.90 -10.65
N GLY A 133 -47.11 -19.46 -10.87
CA GLY A 133 -48.15 -19.96 -11.75
C GLY A 133 -49.28 -20.50 -10.87
N ARG A 134 -50.34 -19.68 -10.73
CA ARG A 134 -51.61 -19.86 -9.99
C ARG A 134 -51.57 -19.71 -8.47
#